data_AF-I3XA75-F1
#
_entry.id   AF-I3XA75-F1
#
_cell.length_a   1.000
_cell.length_b   1.000
_cell.length_c   1.000
_cell.angle_alpha   90.00
_cell.angle_beta   90.00
_cell.angle_gamma   90.00
#
_symmetry.space_group_name_H-M   'P 1'
#
loop_
_entity.id
_entity.type
_entity.pdbx_description
1 polymer ?
#
loop_
_entity_poly.entity_id
_entity_poly.type
_entity_poly.pdbx_seq_one_letter_code
_entity_poly.pdbx_strand_id
1 'polypeptide(L)'
;MTRLHVRKDPAVTAITISYIDPHHWFAGGKSMASQQTASFWLDIKVVDGTNLKQELASYVEAVYLAFEALLGEVHPESYVLVHEVPAAAYSYGGKTQEFRFISGNLQAAA
;
A
#
# COMPACT_ATOMS: atom_id res chain seq x y z
N MET A 1 4.02 -9.63 -1.58
CA MET A 1 2.89 -8.69 -1.38
C MET A 1 2.57 -7.90 -2.65
N THR A 2 3.22 -6.77 -2.94
CA THR A 2 2.86 -5.91 -4.09
C THR A 2 2.94 -6.61 -5.46
N ARG A 3 3.99 -7.41 -5.71
CA ARG A 3 4.11 -8.23 -6.93
C ARG A 3 2.98 -9.25 -7.10
N LEU A 4 2.60 -9.91 -6.00
CA LEU A 4 1.68 -11.05 -6.01
C LEU A 4 0.23 -10.62 -6.20
N HIS A 5 -0.19 -9.56 -5.50
CA HIS A 5 -1.61 -9.17 -5.50
C HIS A 5 -1.90 -8.01 -6.46
N VAL A 6 -0.97 -7.05 -6.62
CA VAL A 6 -1.19 -5.85 -7.45
C VAL A 6 -0.21 -5.70 -8.62
N ARG A 7 0.54 -6.77 -8.94
CA ARG A 7 1.49 -6.85 -10.06
C ARG A 7 2.50 -5.69 -10.15
N LYS A 8 2.89 -5.10 -9.01
CA LYS A 8 3.90 -4.05 -9.01
C LYS A 8 5.29 -4.67 -8.94
N ASP A 9 6.22 -4.09 -9.68
CA ASP A 9 7.61 -4.50 -9.63
C ASP A 9 8.19 -4.15 -8.24
N PRO A 10 8.64 -5.15 -7.46
CA PRO A 10 9.20 -4.91 -6.15
C PRO A 10 10.49 -4.09 -6.20
N ALA A 11 11.24 -4.12 -7.31
CA ALA A 11 12.48 -3.37 -7.46
C ALA A 11 12.29 -1.85 -7.46
N VAL A 12 11.06 -1.37 -7.70
CA VAL A 12 10.69 0.06 -7.71
C VAL A 12 9.64 0.40 -6.65
N THR A 13 9.42 -0.48 -5.67
CA THR A 13 8.54 -0.21 -4.54
C THR A 13 9.32 0.52 -3.45
N ALA A 14 9.00 1.79 -3.20
CA ALA A 14 9.55 2.56 -2.09
C ALA A 14 8.66 2.46 -0.85
N ILE A 15 9.26 2.36 0.34
CA ILE A 15 8.56 2.25 1.63
C ILE A 15 9.16 3.27 2.61
N THR A 16 8.28 3.99 3.29
CA THR A 16 8.63 4.85 4.42
C THR A 16 7.92 4.34 5.67
N ILE A 17 8.61 4.30 6.80
CA ILE A 17 8.07 3.80 8.06
C ILE A 17 8.13 4.92 9.10
N SER A 18 7.00 5.15 9.76
CA SER A 18 6.86 6.07 10.88
C SER A 18 6.25 5.33 12.06
N TYR A 19 6.72 5.64 13.27
CA TYR A 19 6.20 5.07 14.50
C TYR A 19 5.35 6.09 15.24
N ILE A 20 4.22 5.63 15.79
CA ILE A 20 3.36 6.42 16.67
C ILE A 20 3.36 5.75 18.03
N ASP A 21 3.58 6.53 19.08
CA ASP A 21 3.49 6.03 20.46
C ASP A 21 2.08 5.45 20.71
N PRO A 22 1.95 4.19 21.20
CA PRO A 22 0.65 3.58 21.50
C PRO A 22 -0.21 4.37 22.51
N HIS A 23 0.37 5.28 23.30
CA HIS A 23 -0.37 6.20 24.16
C HIS A 23 -1.02 7.36 23.39
N HIS A 24 -0.55 7.65 22.18
CA HIS A 24 -1.02 8.76 21.33
C HIS A 24 -1.84 8.30 20.12
N TRP A 25 -1.95 6.99 19.90
CA TRP A 25 -2.81 6.41 18.87
C TRP A 25 -4.13 5.94 19.47
N PHE A 26 -5.25 6.51 19.02
CA PHE A 26 -6.59 6.17 19.52
C PHE A 26 -7.47 5.55 18.43
N ALA A 27 -8.25 4.54 18.81
CA ALA A 27 -9.37 4.01 18.04
C ALA A 27 -10.50 3.65 19.01
N GLY A 28 -11.75 3.92 18.64
CA GLY A 28 -12.90 3.71 19.54
C GLY A 28 -12.86 4.52 20.85
N GLY A 29 -12.15 5.67 20.85
CA GLY A 29 -12.03 6.55 22.01
C GLY A 29 -11.02 6.12 23.08
N LYS A 30 -10.25 5.04 22.85
CA LYS A 30 -9.21 4.55 23.76
C LYS A 30 -7.85 4.45 23.06
N SER A 31 -6.76 4.61 23.81
CA SER A 31 -5.42 4.49 23.24
C SER A 31 -5.06 3.02 22.98
N MET A 32 -4.21 2.75 22.00
CA MET A 32 -3.69 1.41 21.72
C MET A 32 -3.03 0.79 22.95
N ALA A 33 -2.26 1.59 23.70
CA ALA A 33 -1.66 1.15 24.97
C ALA A 33 -2.70 0.65 25.99
N SER A 34 -3.83 1.36 26.13
CA SER A 34 -4.90 0.98 27.07
C SER A 34 -5.71 -0.22 26.61
N GLN A 35 -5.79 -0.43 25.29
CA GLN A 35 -6.47 -1.55 24.67
C GLN A 35 -5.58 -2.80 24.57
N GLN A 36 -4.27 -2.65 24.83
CA GLN A 36 -3.25 -3.70 24.71
C GLN A 36 -3.20 -4.34 23.31
N THR A 37 -3.58 -3.58 22.29
CA THR A 37 -3.55 -3.99 20.88
C THR A 37 -2.52 -3.17 20.11
N ALA A 38 -1.99 -3.75 19.03
CA ALA A 38 -1.24 -3.00 18.04
C ALA A 38 -2.19 -2.37 17.00
N SER A 39 -1.71 -1.41 16.22
CA SER A 39 -2.41 -0.94 15.02
C SER A 39 -1.40 -0.52 13.97
N PHE A 40 -1.86 -0.45 12.71
CA PHE A 40 -1.07 0.04 11.60
C PHE A 40 -1.93 0.93 10.69
N TRP A 41 -1.25 1.81 9.97
CA TRP A 41 -1.80 2.60 8.89
C TRP A 41 -0.88 2.43 7.69
N LEU A 42 -1.35 1.74 6.67
CA LEU A 42 -0.66 1.62 5.39
C LEU A 42 -1.43 2.39 4.34
N ASP A 43 -0.76 3.34 3.69
CA ASP A 43 -1.22 3.91 2.43
C ASP A 43 -0.25 3.54 1.31
N ILE A 44 -0.78 3.21 0.14
CA ILE A 44 0.02 2.87 -1.05
C ILE A 44 -0.55 3.58 -2.28
N LYS A 45 0.35 4.06 -3.14
CA LYS A 45 -0.01 4.71 -4.40
C LYS A 45 0.27 3.75 -5.56
N VAL A 46 -0.74 3.45 -6.35
CA VAL A 46 -0.65 2.62 -7.56
C VAL A 46 -1.24 3.38 -8.75
N VAL A 47 -0.81 3.02 -9.96
CA VAL A 47 -1.38 3.61 -11.17
C VAL A 47 -2.84 3.14 -11.33
N ASP A 48 -3.75 4.08 -11.51
CA ASP A 48 -5.16 3.82 -11.77
C ASP A 48 -5.37 2.98 -13.03
N GLY A 49 -6.39 2.12 -13.00
CA GLY A 49 -6.75 1.24 -14.11
C GLY A 49 -5.76 0.09 -14.39
N THR A 50 -4.75 -0.11 -13.53
CA THR A 50 -3.78 -1.23 -13.70
C THR A 50 -4.10 -2.45 -12.83
N ASN A 51 -5.12 -2.36 -11.98
CA ASN A 51 -5.55 -3.41 -11.07
C ASN A 51 -7.05 -3.68 -11.15
N LEU A 52 -7.43 -4.94 -10.95
CA LEU A 52 -8.83 -5.35 -10.82
C LEU A 52 -9.30 -5.16 -9.38
N LYS A 53 -10.62 -5.02 -9.18
CA LYS A 53 -11.20 -4.90 -7.83
C LYS A 53 -10.80 -6.08 -6.93
N GLN A 54 -10.75 -7.29 -7.48
CA GLN A 54 -10.37 -8.50 -6.74
C GLN A 54 -8.89 -8.49 -6.32
N GLU A 55 -8.02 -7.89 -7.13
CA GLU A 55 -6.59 -7.75 -6.82
C GLU A 55 -6.36 -6.76 -5.69
N LEU A 56 -7.08 -5.64 -5.71
CA LEU A 56 -7.06 -4.67 -4.63
C LEU A 56 -7.58 -5.30 -3.34
N ALA A 57 -8.72 -6.01 -3.38
CA ALA A 57 -9.26 -6.71 -2.22
C ALA A 57 -8.29 -7.76 -1.66
N SER A 58 -7.70 -8.58 -2.53
CA SER A 58 -6.71 -9.58 -2.12
C SER A 58 -5.45 -8.95 -1.54
N TYR A 59 -5.02 -7.79 -2.05
CA TYR A 59 -3.90 -7.05 -1.47
C TYR A 59 -4.22 -6.50 -0.08
N VAL A 60 -5.40 -5.89 0.10
CA VAL A 60 -5.87 -5.37 1.38
C VAL A 60 -5.89 -6.47 2.44
N GLU A 61 -6.50 -7.62 2.12
CA GLU A 61 -6.56 -8.79 3.00
C GLU A 61 -5.15 -9.30 3.36
N ALA A 62 -4.31 -9.52 2.35
CA ALA A 62 -2.98 -10.07 2.57
C ALA A 62 -2.06 -9.12 3.36
N VAL A 63 -2.22 -7.79 3.21
CA VAL A 63 -1.50 -6.81 4.03
C VAL A 63 -1.97 -6.87 5.47
N TYR A 64 -3.28 -6.89 5.71
CA TYR A 64 -3.83 -6.96 7.06
C TYR A 64 -3.32 -8.20 7.80
N LEU A 65 -3.41 -9.38 7.17
CA LEU A 65 -2.93 -10.64 7.74
C LEU A 65 -1.40 -10.62 7.95
N ALA A 66 -0.64 -9.99 7.07
CA ALA A 66 0.80 -9.87 7.24
C ALA A 66 1.16 -9.01 8.46
N PHE A 67 0.45 -7.89 8.69
CA PHE A 67 0.68 -7.07 9.88
C PHE A 67 0.21 -7.75 11.17
N GLU A 68 -0.91 -8.46 11.15
CA GLU A 68 -1.35 -9.27 12.29
C GLU A 68 -0.30 -10.34 12.65
N ALA A 69 0.26 -11.03 11.65
CA ALA A 69 1.33 -12.00 11.88
C ALA A 69 2.62 -11.37 12.45
N LEU A 70 2.91 -10.11 12.09
CA LEU A 70 4.13 -9.40 12.52
C LEU A 70 3.98 -8.72 13.89
N LEU A 71 2.82 -8.16 14.19
CA LEU A 71 2.56 -7.34 15.37
C LEU A 71 1.79 -8.08 16.47
N GLY A 72 1.23 -9.25 16.17
CA GLY A 72 0.28 -9.94 17.02
C GLY A 72 -1.14 -9.39 16.83
N GLU A 73 -1.92 -9.34 17.91
CA GLU A 73 -3.29 -8.83 17.86
C GLU A 73 -3.31 -7.36 17.42
N VAL A 74 -3.85 -7.11 16.22
CA VAL A 74 -4.07 -5.76 15.69
C VAL A 74 -5.52 -5.34 15.90
N HIS A 75 -5.73 -4.08 16.24
CA HIS A 75 -7.05 -3.50 16.38
C HIS A 75 -7.79 -3.54 15.03
N PRO A 76 -9.10 -3.86 14.97
CA PRO A 76 -9.86 -3.94 13.71
C PRO A 76 -9.82 -2.66 12.87
N GLU A 77 -9.75 -1.50 13.53
CA GLU A 77 -9.50 -0.21 12.88
C GLU A 77 -8.01 0.02 12.55
N SER A 78 -7.41 -0.96 11.88
CA SER A 78 -6.11 -0.84 11.23
C SER A 78 -6.32 -0.73 9.72
N TYR A 79 -5.63 0.21 9.08
CA TYR A 79 -6.03 0.68 7.76
C TYR A 79 -5.06 0.24 6.67
N VAL A 80 -5.62 -0.23 5.56
CA VAL A 80 -4.94 -0.37 4.27
C VAL A 80 -5.67 0.50 3.26
N LEU A 81 -5.05 1.59 2.82
CA LEU A 81 -5.59 2.52 1.84
C LEU A 81 -4.81 2.42 0.53
N VAL A 82 -5.49 1.98 -0.53
CA VAL A 82 -4.93 2.00 -1.89
C VAL A 82 -5.41 3.26 -2.61
N HIS A 83 -4.47 4.13 -2.93
CA HIS A 83 -4.69 5.27 -3.81
C HIS A 83 -4.38 4.86 -5.25
N GLU A 84 -5.43 4.70 -6.05
CA GLU A 84 -5.32 4.62 -7.50
C GLU A 84 -5.16 6.05 -8.05
N VAL A 85 -4.00 6.33 -8.64
CA VAL A 85 -3.62 7.69 -9.09
C VAL A 85 -3.35 7.73 -10.61
N PRO A 86 -3.65 8.86 -11.29
CA PRO A 86 -3.44 8.98 -12.73
C PRO A 86 -1.98 8.75 -13.16
N ALA A 87 -1.79 7.97 -14.22
CA ALA A 87 -0.46 7.64 -14.75
C ALA A 87 0.38 8.87 -15.17
N ALA A 88 -0.28 9.94 -15.61
CA ALA A 88 0.35 11.20 -16.00
C ALA A 88 0.88 12.02 -14.80
N ALA A 89 0.36 11.77 -13.59
CA ALA A 89 0.68 12.53 -12.38
C ALA A 89 1.48 11.72 -11.33
N TYR A 90 1.68 10.43 -11.57
CA TYR A 90 2.50 9.58 -10.72
C TYR A 90 3.85 9.29 -11.40
N SER A 91 4.96 9.43 -10.67
CA SER A 91 6.30 9.33 -11.25
C SER A 91 7.33 8.83 -10.25
N TYR A 92 8.44 8.33 -10.79
CA TYR A 92 9.69 8.15 -10.06
C TYR A 92 10.86 8.36 -11.02
N GLY A 93 12.00 8.81 -10.49
CA GLY A 93 13.19 9.11 -11.30
C GLY A 93 12.93 10.15 -12.41
N GLY A 94 12.05 11.13 -12.14
CA GLY A 94 11.73 12.22 -13.07
C GLY A 94 10.90 11.83 -14.30
N LYS A 95 10.32 10.61 -14.35
CA LYS A 95 9.49 10.14 -15.47
C LYS A 95 8.14 9.64 -14.98
N THR A 96 7.07 10.10 -15.63
CA THR A 96 5.69 9.68 -15.31
C THR A 96 5.48 8.20 -15.64
N GLN A 97 4.50 7.59 -14.99
CA GLN A 97 4.11 6.22 -15.27
C GLN A 97 3.56 6.08 -16.69
N GLU A 98 2.85 7.09 -17.20
CA GLU A 98 2.40 7.14 -18.59
C GLU A 98 3.58 7.15 -19.58
N PHE A 99 4.59 8.00 -19.34
CA PHE A 99 5.81 8.03 -20.17
C PHE A 99 6.48 6.64 -20.22
N ARG A 100 6.55 5.96 -19.08
CA ARG A 100 7.15 4.62 -18.98
C ARG A 100 6.36 3.58 -19.75
N PHE A 101 5.03 3.62 -19.65
CA PHE A 101 4.13 2.73 -20.38
C PHE A 101 4.31 2.90 -21.91
N ILE A 102 4.26 4.14 -22.40
CA ILE A 102 4.45 4.44 -23.83
C ILE A 102 5.85 4.00 -24.30
N SER A 103 6.89 4.35 -23.54
CA SER A 103 8.27 3.99 -23.89
C SER A 103 8.48 2.48 -23.94
N GLY A 104 7.90 1.73 -23.00
CA GLY A 104 7.96 0.27 -22.98
C GLY A 104 7.28 -0.37 -24.19
N ASN A 105 6.11 0.15 -24.59
CA ASN A 105 5.40 -0.35 -25.77
C ASN A 105 6.16 -0.07 -27.07
N LEU A 106 6.79 1.11 -27.20
CA LEU A 106 7.61 1.45 -28.36
C LEU A 106 8.85 0.56 -28.47
N GLN A 107 9.51 0.26 -27.34
CA GLN A 107 10.66 -0.64 -27.31
C GLN A 107 10.27 -2.08 -27.68
N ALA A 108 9.10 -2.55 -27.26
CA ALA A 108 8.63 -3.90 -27.58
C ALA A 108 8.22 -4.07 -29.05
N ALA A 109 7.96 -2.98 -29.77
CA ALA A 109 7.55 -2.98 -31.16
C ALA A 109 8.72 -2.81 -32.16
N ALA A 110 9.94 -2.55 -31.67
CA ALA A 110 11.17 -2.40 -32.46
C ALA A 110 11.93 -3.74 -32.55
#